data_AF-A0AAV4QXX3-F1
#
_entry.id   AF-A0AAV4QXX3-F1
#
_cell.length_a   1.000
_cell.length_b   1.000
_cell.length_c   1.000
_cell.angle_alpha   90.00
_cell.angle_beta   90.00
_cell.angle_gamma   90.00
#
_symmetry.space_group_name_H-M   'P 1'
#
loop_
_entity.id
_entity.type
_entity.pdbx_description
1 polymer ?
#
loop_
_entity_poly.entity_id
_entity_poly.type
_entity_poly.pdbx_seq_one_letter_code
_entity_poly.pdbx_strand_id
1 'polypeptide(L)'
;MTDSGETEKSGAFFLWKIENYSFGWNTAGNESSKKLDYSLSFLNANGLPEESLDTSGDFCRDCNGNRFYVALDELFIRRRNAFLPQDTLTIQCHVKRIN
;
A
#
# COMPACT_ATOMS: atom_id res chain seq x y z
N MET A 1 -4.97 10.17 39.50
CA MET A 1 -3.94 9.39 38.78
C MET A 1 -4.61 8.77 37.58
N THR A 2 -4.60 9.48 36.46
CA THR A 2 -5.07 8.97 35.17
C THR A 2 -3.83 8.60 34.38
N ASP A 3 -3.44 7.33 34.49
CA ASP A 3 -2.49 6.73 33.55
C ASP A 3 -3.28 6.39 32.29
N SER A 4 -3.44 7.37 31.40
CA SER A 4 -3.89 7.12 30.03
C SER A 4 -2.67 6.66 29.24
N GLY A 5 -2.26 5.41 29.50
CA GLY A 5 -1.29 4.69 28.69
C GLY A 5 -1.87 4.46 27.30
N GLU A 6 -1.84 5.48 26.44
CA GLU A 6 -1.90 5.28 25.01
C GLU A 6 -0.62 4.57 24.61
N THR A 7 -0.65 3.24 24.64
CA THR A 7 0.37 2.40 24.02
C THR A 7 0.47 2.83 22.57
N GLU A 8 1.62 3.41 22.22
CA GLU A 8 2.02 3.74 20.87
C GLU A 8 1.75 2.51 19.98
N LYS A 9 0.70 2.58 19.15
CA LYS A 9 0.29 1.45 18.32
C LYS A 9 1.35 1.24 17.26
N SER A 10 2.19 0.23 17.47
CA SER A 10 3.15 -0.20 16.46
C SER A 10 2.40 -0.74 15.23
N GLY A 11 2.85 -0.33 14.04
CA GLY A 11 2.26 -0.73 12.78
C GLY A 11 3.29 -0.83 11.66
N ALA A 12 2.92 -1.54 10.61
CA ALA A 12 3.71 -1.65 9.40
C ALA A 12 3.15 -0.70 8.32
N PHE A 13 4.05 -0.09 7.55
CA PHE A 13 3.70 0.66 6.36
C PHE A 13 4.25 -0.03 5.14
N PHE A 14 3.40 -0.24 4.14
CA PHE A 14 3.82 -0.70 2.83
C PHE A 14 3.94 0.49 1.91
N LEU A 15 5.15 0.64 1.37
CA LEU A 15 5.50 1.62 0.37
C LEU A 15 5.73 0.88 -0.94
N TRP A 16 5.27 1.47 -2.03
CA TRP A 16 5.53 0.96 -3.36
C TRP A 16 5.89 2.14 -4.27
N LYS A 17 6.65 1.85 -5.34
CA LYS A 17 7.06 2.82 -6.34
C LYS A 17 6.98 2.18 -7.72
N ILE A 18 6.84 3.00 -8.75
CA ILE A 18 6.84 2.53 -10.14
C ILE A 18 8.27 2.62 -10.66
N GLU A 19 8.84 1.47 -10.99
CA GLU A 19 10.10 1.39 -11.71
C GLU A 19 9.85 1.20 -13.21
N ASN A 20 10.80 1.65 -14.04
CA ASN A 20 10.79 1.42 -15.48
C ASN A 20 9.64 2.11 -16.26
N TYR A 21 9.47 3.42 -16.04
CA TYR A 21 8.53 4.25 -16.82
C TYR A 21 9.01 4.40 -18.28
N SER A 22 8.09 4.28 -19.24
CA SER A 22 8.39 4.46 -20.67
C SER A 22 8.59 5.95 -21.03
N PHE A 23 9.29 6.19 -22.15
CA PHE A 23 9.83 7.46 -22.65
C PHE A 23 8.90 8.71 -22.55
N GLY A 24 7.57 8.54 -22.51
CA GLY A 24 6.60 9.63 -22.41
C GLY A 24 6.56 10.40 -21.07
N TRP A 25 7.33 9.97 -20.06
CA TRP A 25 7.51 10.69 -18.79
C TRP A 25 8.73 11.63 -18.82
N ASN A 26 9.60 11.52 -19.83
CA ASN A 26 10.84 12.32 -19.93
C ASN A 26 10.69 13.53 -20.87
N THR A 27 9.59 13.65 -21.61
CA THR A 27 9.44 14.68 -22.67
C THR A 27 8.80 15.98 -22.19
N ALA A 28 8.25 16.02 -20.97
CA ALA A 28 7.84 17.27 -20.35
C ALA A 28 9.02 17.79 -19.51
N GLY A 29 9.75 18.77 -20.03
CA GLY A 29 10.69 19.52 -19.21
C GLY A 29 9.95 20.05 -17.98
N ASN A 30 10.45 19.69 -16.80
CA ASN A 30 9.87 19.87 -15.46
C ASN A 30 8.99 18.70 -14.97
N GLU A 31 9.44 18.05 -13.90
CA GLU A 31 8.71 17.29 -12.87
C GLU A 31 7.24 16.89 -13.16
N SER A 32 6.98 16.19 -14.26
CA SER A 32 5.60 15.77 -14.55
C SER A 32 5.26 14.56 -13.71
N SER A 33 4.73 14.79 -12.51
CA SER A 33 4.03 13.74 -11.79
C SER A 33 2.82 13.29 -12.61
N LYS A 34 2.54 11.99 -12.58
CA LYS A 34 1.33 11.41 -13.15
C LYS A 34 0.47 10.90 -12.03
N LYS A 35 -0.74 11.42 -11.95
CA LYS A 35 -1.76 10.86 -11.08
C LYS A 35 -2.14 9.48 -11.61
N LEU A 36 -2.17 8.49 -10.74
CA LEU A 36 -2.68 7.15 -11.04
C LEU A 36 -3.72 6.79 -9.98
N ASP A 37 -4.81 6.19 -10.43
CA ASP A 37 -5.78 5.54 -9.57
C ASP A 37 -5.36 4.07 -9.40
N TYR A 38 -5.42 3.56 -8.18
CA TYR A 38 -5.05 2.18 -7.89
C TYR A 38 -5.74 1.67 -6.63
N SER A 39 -5.70 0.35 -6.45
CA SER A 39 -6.11 -0.34 -5.23
C SER A 39 -4.92 -1.09 -4.64
N LEU A 40 -4.70 -0.98 -3.34
CA LEU A 40 -3.78 -1.84 -2.60
C LEU A 40 -4.58 -2.80 -1.74
N SER A 41 -4.29 -4.09 -1.81
CA SER A 41 -5.05 -5.13 -1.10
C SER A 41 -4.13 -6.12 -0.41
N PHE A 42 -4.48 -6.52 0.82
CA PHE A 42 -3.93 -7.73 1.42
C PHE A 42 -4.69 -8.94 0.90
N LEU A 43 -3.99 -9.98 0.45
CA LEU A 43 -4.61 -11.20 -0.06
C LEU A 43 -4.62 -12.30 1.01
N ASN A 44 -5.75 -12.99 1.13
CA ASN A 44 -5.88 -14.17 1.97
C ASN A 44 -5.38 -15.44 1.25
N ALA A 45 -5.51 -16.60 1.92
CA ALA A 45 -5.04 -17.90 1.42
C ALA A 45 -5.61 -18.30 0.04
N ASN A 46 -6.78 -17.75 -0.33
CA ASN A 46 -7.43 -18.02 -1.61
C ASN A 46 -7.02 -17.02 -2.71
N GLY A 47 -6.09 -16.11 -2.41
CA GLY A 47 -5.69 -15.03 -3.31
C GLY A 47 -6.75 -13.93 -3.47
N LEU A 48 -7.75 -13.89 -2.59
CA LEU A 48 -8.82 -12.88 -2.63
C LEU A 48 -8.48 -11.70 -1.70
N PRO A 49 -8.91 -10.47 -2.03
CA PRO A 49 -8.72 -9.32 -1.17
C PRO A 49 -9.43 -9.49 0.18
N GLU A 50 -8.67 -9.39 1.26
CA GLU A 50 -9.14 -9.41 2.64
C GLU A 50 -9.44 -7.99 3.14
N GLU A 51 -8.60 -7.05 2.72
CA GLU A 51 -8.76 -5.61 2.98
C GLU A 51 -8.15 -4.86 1.81
N SER A 52 -8.79 -3.77 1.39
CA SER A 52 -8.36 -2.99 0.23
C SER A 52 -8.46 -1.50 0.50
N LEU A 53 -7.50 -0.75 -0.03
CA LEU A 53 -7.50 0.70 -0.06
C LEU A 53 -7.51 1.16 -1.52
N ASP A 54 -8.65 1.69 -1.94
CA ASP A 54 -8.75 2.44 -3.19
C ASP A 54 -8.24 3.86 -2.99
N THR A 55 -7.30 4.28 -3.82
CA THR A 55 -6.67 5.58 -3.70
C THR A 55 -6.13 6.08 -5.03
N SER A 56 -5.74 7.36 -5.04
CA SER A 56 -5.01 7.97 -6.14
C SER A 56 -3.70 8.54 -5.60
N GLY A 57 -2.64 8.48 -6.39
CA GLY A 57 -1.34 9.03 -6.02
C GLY A 57 -0.69 9.72 -7.20
N ASP A 58 0.02 10.81 -6.92
CA ASP A 58 0.90 11.45 -7.89
C ASP A 58 2.25 10.73 -7.89
N PHE A 59 2.58 10.09 -9.00
CA PHE A 59 3.83 9.36 -9.15
C PHE A 59 4.80 10.19 -9.97
N CYS A 60 5.98 10.40 -9.41
CA CYS A 60 7.14 10.97 -10.09
C CYS A 60 8.31 9.98 -9.99
N ARG A 61 9.41 10.25 -10.70
CA ARG A 61 10.60 9.38 -10.75
C ARG A 61 11.09 8.95 -9.35
N ASP A 62 11.09 9.89 -8.40
CA ASP A 62 11.65 9.71 -7.07
C ASP A 62 10.57 9.75 -5.97
N CYS A 63 9.29 9.58 -6.35
CA CYS A 63 8.16 9.57 -5.44
C CYS A 63 7.75 8.13 -5.08
N ASN A 64 7.41 7.90 -3.82
CA ASN A 64 6.69 6.71 -3.40
C ASN A 64 5.17 6.93 -3.56
N GLY A 65 4.44 5.85 -3.82
CA GLY A 65 2.98 5.82 -3.72
C GLY A 65 2.50 5.99 -2.28
N ASN A 66 1.18 6.04 -2.11
CA ASN A 66 0.58 6.14 -0.77
C ASN A 66 0.95 4.95 0.09
N ARG A 67 1.09 5.24 1.39
CA ARG A 67 1.37 4.25 2.41
C ARG A 67 0.12 3.42 2.67
N PHE A 68 0.25 2.10 2.64
CA PHE A 68 -0.80 1.21 3.13
C PHE A 68 -0.42 0.73 4.54
N TYR A 69 -1.19 1.15 5.53
CA TYR A 69 -0.92 0.90 6.94
C TYR A 69 -1.69 -0.31 7.44
N VAL A 70 -1.04 -1.13 8.26
CA VAL A 70 -1.70 -2.16 9.06
C VAL A 70 -1.07 -2.18 10.45
N ALA A 71 -1.89 -2.26 11.50
CA ALA A 71 -1.39 -2.37 12.86
C ALA A 71 -0.75 -3.75 13.09
N LEU A 72 0.34 -3.81 13.86
CA LEU A 72 1.07 -5.08 14.06
C LEU A 72 0.25 -6.09 14.88
N ASP A 73 -0.59 -5.62 15.80
CA ASP A 73 -1.51 -6.46 16.56
C ASP A 73 -2.56 -7.11 15.64
N GLU A 74 -3.07 -6.38 14.66
CA GLU A 74 -3.93 -6.94 13.62
C GLU A 74 -3.18 -7.97 12.77
N LEU A 75 -2.00 -7.61 12.28
CA LEU A 75 -1.20 -8.44 11.36
C LEU A 75 -0.72 -9.75 12.00
N PHE A 76 -0.20 -9.70 13.23
CA PHE A 76 0.47 -10.83 13.87
C PHE A 76 -0.36 -11.56 14.93
N ILE A 77 -1.41 -10.93 15.48
CA ILE A 77 -2.18 -11.50 16.61
C ILE A 77 -3.64 -11.74 16.21
N ARG A 78 -4.40 -10.67 15.93
CA ARG A 78 -5.87 -10.76 15.79
C ARG A 78 -6.30 -11.38 14.46
N ARG A 79 -5.65 -10.99 13.36
CA ARG A 79 -6.01 -11.40 11.99
C ARG A 79 -4.87 -12.12 11.29
N ARG A 80 -3.97 -12.74 12.06
CA ARG A 80 -2.81 -13.49 11.55
C ARG A 80 -3.17 -14.47 10.45
N ASN A 81 -4.19 -15.30 10.63
CA ASN A 81 -4.56 -16.32 9.64
C ASN A 81 -5.19 -15.71 8.36
N ALA A 82 -5.75 -14.51 8.46
CA ALA A 82 -6.32 -13.81 7.33
C ALA A 82 -5.24 -13.09 6.50
N PHE A 83 -4.29 -12.42 7.17
CA PHE A 83 -3.24 -11.64 6.53
C PHE A 83 -1.94 -12.40 6.23
N LEU A 84 -1.61 -13.42 7.03
CA LEU A 84 -0.39 -14.23 6.93
C LEU A 84 -0.73 -15.72 6.72
N PRO A 85 -1.49 -16.08 5.68
CA PRO A 85 -1.70 -17.49 5.36
C PRO A 85 -0.34 -18.16 5.10
N GLN A 86 -0.08 -19.28 5.79
CA GLN A 86 1.21 -19.98 5.72
C GLN A 86 2.41 -19.07 6.02
N ASP A 87 2.20 -18.12 6.95
CA ASP A 87 3.19 -17.15 7.40
C ASP A 87 3.73 -16.23 6.28
N THR A 88 2.94 -16.04 5.23
CA THR A 88 3.28 -15.19 4.08
C THR A 88 2.32 -14.02 3.96
N LEU A 89 2.83 -12.79 4.01
CA LEU A 89 2.05 -11.60 3.68
C LEU A 89 2.05 -11.38 2.17
N THR A 90 0.88 -11.38 1.55
CA THR A 90 0.75 -11.06 0.12
C THR A 90 0.00 -9.75 -0.06
N ILE A 91 0.60 -8.84 -0.82
CA ILE A 91 0.01 -7.53 -1.16
C ILE A 91 -0.18 -7.48 -2.66
N GLN A 92 -1.37 -7.09 -3.09
CA GLN A 92 -1.70 -6.83 -4.48
C GLN A 92 -1.83 -5.33 -4.70
N CYS A 93 -1.21 -4.84 -5.77
CA CYS A 93 -1.48 -3.52 -6.31
C CYS A 93 -2.20 -3.68 -7.64
N HIS A 94 -3.41 -3.12 -7.75
CA HIS A 94 -4.17 -3.09 -8.99
C HIS A 94 -4.26 -1.65 -9.49
N VAL A 95 -3.45 -1.32 -10.51
CA VAL A 95 -3.47 -0.01 -11.17
C VAL A 95 -4.71 0.07 -12.07
N LYS A 96 -5.53 1.10 -11.88
CA LYS A 96 -6.73 1.36 -12.67
C LYS A 96 -6.34 2.17 -13.90
N ARG A 97 -6.93 1.83 -15.05
CA ARG A 97 -6.70 2.57 -16.28
C ARG A 97 -7.39 3.93 -16.18
N ILE A 98 -6.65 5.00 -16.40
CA ILE A 98 -7.19 6.35 -16.54
C ILE A 98 -7.85 6.41 -17.93
N ASN A 99 -9.14 6.73 -17.97
CA ASN A 99 -9.88 6.97 -19.22
C ASN A 99 -9.51 8.32 -19.82
#